data_AF-A0A376Y8I5-F1
#
_entry.id   AF-A0A376Y8I5-F1
#
_cell.length_a   1.000
_cell.length_b   1.000
_cell.length_c   1.000
_cell.angle_alpha   90.00
_cell.angle_beta   90.00
_cell.angle_gamma   90.00
#
_symmetry.space_group_name_H-M   'P 1'
#
loop_
_entity.id
_entity.type
_entity.pdbx_description
1 polymer ?
#
loop_
_entity_poly.entity_id
_entity_poly.type
_entity_poly.pdbx_seq_one_letter_code
_entity_poly.pdbx_strand_id
1 'polypeptide(L)'
;MIYPHAHPKDQVNLWLQIHTGSLQEEDNERGVAHFVEHMMFNGTKTWPGNKVIETFESMGLRFGRDVNAYTSYDETVYQVSLPTTQKQNLQQVMAIFSEWSNAATFEKLEVDAERGVITEEWRAHQDAKWRTSQARRPFLLANTRNLDREPIGLMDTVATVTPAQLAPILSTLVSTK
;
A
#
# COMPACT_ATOMS: atom_id res chain seq x y z
N MET A 1 -12.91 -3.86 13.19
CA MET A 1 -13.46 -5.11 13.76
C MET A 1 -12.49 -5.63 14.80
N ILE A 2 -12.96 -6.23 15.91
CA ILE A 2 -12.10 -6.94 16.88
C ILE A 2 -12.61 -8.36 16.98
N TYR A 3 -11.74 -9.34 16.76
CA TYR A 3 -12.09 -10.75 16.81
C TYR A 3 -11.06 -11.53 17.63
N PRO A 4 -11.44 -12.15 18.77
CA PRO A 4 -10.50 -12.87 19.61
C PRO A 4 -10.11 -14.22 18.99
N HIS A 5 -8.82 -14.51 18.97
CA HIS A 5 -8.28 -15.81 18.59
C HIS A 5 -6.99 -16.11 19.36
N ALA A 6 -6.67 -17.39 19.54
CA ALA A 6 -5.51 -17.82 20.34
C ALA A 6 -4.67 -18.92 19.66
N HIS A 7 -4.80 -19.08 18.34
CA HIS A 7 -3.99 -19.98 17.55
C HIS A 7 -3.39 -19.23 16.33
N PRO A 8 -2.09 -18.90 16.33
CA PRO A 8 -1.11 -19.16 17.38
C PRO A 8 -1.36 -18.36 18.67
N LYS A 9 -0.85 -18.87 19.80
CA LYS A 9 -0.91 -18.16 21.08
C LYS A 9 -0.06 -16.90 21.02
N ASP A 10 -0.46 -15.90 21.79
CA ASP A 10 0.28 -14.65 21.99
C ASP A 10 0.63 -13.89 20.70
N GLN A 11 -0.17 -14.06 19.65
CA GLN A 11 -0.02 -13.36 18.36
C GLN A 11 -1.27 -12.51 18.08
N VAL A 12 -1.09 -11.38 17.40
CA VAL A 12 -2.20 -10.57 16.88
C VAL A 12 -1.91 -10.11 15.46
N ASN A 13 -2.97 -9.99 14.66
CA ASN A 13 -2.94 -9.34 13.35
C ASN A 13 -3.63 -7.99 13.47
N LEU A 14 -2.91 -6.93 13.12
CA LEU A 14 -3.39 -5.55 13.08
C LEU A 14 -3.45 -5.10 11.62
N TRP A 15 -4.65 -4.85 11.13
CA TRP A 15 -4.87 -4.46 9.74
C TRP A 15 -5.54 -3.08 9.70
N LEU A 16 -4.96 -2.18 8.90
CA LEU A 16 -5.58 -0.93 8.50
C LEU A 16 -6.13 -1.11 7.09
N GLN A 17 -7.45 -1.20 6.99
CA GLN A 17 -8.17 -1.38 5.73
C GLN A 17 -8.73 -0.03 5.28
N ILE A 18 -8.26 0.44 4.13
CA ILE A 18 -8.79 1.61 3.46
C ILE A 18 -9.76 1.12 2.39
N HIS A 19 -11.03 1.52 2.48
CA HIS A 19 -12.11 1.08 1.59
C HIS A 19 -12.06 1.78 0.22
N THR A 20 -10.86 2.00 -0.31
CA THR A 20 -10.61 2.62 -1.60
C THR A 20 -9.40 1.98 -2.25
N GLY A 21 -9.58 1.59 -3.52
CA GLY A 21 -8.54 0.98 -4.35
C GLY A 21 -8.46 1.70 -5.69
N SER A 22 -8.06 0.98 -6.74
CA SER A 22 -7.86 1.57 -8.05
C SER A 22 -9.15 1.98 -8.78
N LEU A 23 -10.32 1.46 -8.39
CA LEU A 23 -11.58 1.81 -9.06
C LEU A 23 -11.93 3.29 -8.95
N GLN A 24 -11.51 3.93 -7.87
CA GLN A 24 -11.77 5.31 -7.53
C GLN A 24 -10.76 6.29 -8.15
N GLU A 25 -9.74 5.79 -8.85
CA GLU A 25 -8.77 6.64 -9.55
C GLU A 25 -9.46 7.39 -10.71
N GLU A 26 -9.17 8.68 -10.81
CA GLU A 26 -9.49 9.48 -12.00
C GLU A 26 -8.63 9.05 -13.20
N ASP A 27 -8.98 9.52 -14.40
CA ASP A 27 -8.29 9.08 -15.64
C ASP A 27 -6.79 9.43 -15.65
N ASN A 28 -6.41 10.51 -14.96
CA ASN A 28 -5.02 10.95 -14.78
C ASN A 28 -4.33 10.35 -13.54
N GLU A 29 -4.98 9.43 -12.84
CA GLU A 29 -4.51 8.84 -11.57
C GLU A 29 -4.29 7.33 -11.65
N ARG A 30 -4.28 6.76 -12.86
CA ARG A 30 -4.17 5.31 -13.04
C ARG A 30 -2.87 4.75 -12.46
N GLY A 31 -2.97 4.00 -11.36
CA GLY A 31 -1.85 3.42 -10.58
C GLY A 31 -1.43 4.22 -9.35
N VAL A 32 -2.10 5.33 -9.06
CA VAL A 32 -1.75 6.20 -7.94
C VAL A 32 -2.17 5.61 -6.60
N ALA A 33 -3.25 4.83 -6.52
CA ALA A 33 -3.62 4.15 -5.27
C ALA A 33 -2.51 3.20 -4.80
N HIS A 34 -1.96 2.42 -5.74
CA HIS A 34 -0.81 1.55 -5.49
C HIS A 34 0.47 2.34 -5.18
N PHE A 35 0.71 3.44 -5.88
CA PHE A 35 1.83 4.33 -5.58
C PHE A 35 1.75 4.88 -4.14
N VAL A 36 0.57 5.32 -3.69
CA VAL A 36 0.36 5.82 -2.33
C VAL A 36 0.61 4.72 -1.29
N GLU A 37 0.23 3.48 -1.58
CA GLU A 37 0.53 2.33 -0.72
C GLU A 37 2.03 2.16 -0.48
N HIS A 38 2.83 2.13 -1.54
CA HIS A 38 4.29 2.08 -1.44
C HIS A 38 4.85 3.24 -0.61
N MET A 39 4.34 4.45 -0.84
CA MET A 39 4.83 5.66 -0.16
C MET A 39 4.56 5.68 1.35
N MET A 40 3.70 4.82 1.90
CA MET A 40 3.55 4.69 3.34
C MET A 40 4.82 4.16 4.02
N PHE A 41 5.65 3.42 3.30
CA PHE A 41 6.90 2.87 3.82
C PHE A 41 8.10 3.82 3.66
N ASN A 42 7.94 4.89 2.87
CA ASN A 42 9.01 5.80 2.46
C ASN A 42 8.91 7.20 3.07
N GLY A 43 8.24 7.34 4.21
CA GLY A 43 8.37 8.55 5.03
C GLY A 43 7.07 9.10 5.58
N THR A 44 7.02 9.23 6.89
CA THR A 44 5.99 9.96 7.62
C THR A 44 6.60 11.09 8.45
N LYS A 45 5.76 11.89 9.09
CA LYS A 45 6.19 13.04 9.90
C LYS A 45 7.20 12.67 11.00
N THR A 46 6.98 11.57 11.73
CA THR A 46 7.90 11.11 12.78
C THR A 46 8.98 10.18 12.23
N TRP A 47 8.67 9.44 11.17
CA TRP A 47 9.60 8.47 10.56
C TRP A 47 9.89 8.84 9.10
N PRO A 48 10.74 9.84 8.83
CA PRO A 48 11.08 10.25 7.47
C PRO A 48 11.94 9.21 6.74
N GLY A 49 11.83 9.17 5.41
CA GLY A 49 12.51 8.18 4.56
C GLY A 49 12.28 6.75 5.03
N ASN A 50 13.35 5.94 5.11
CA ASN A 50 13.28 4.52 5.47
C ASN A 50 13.06 4.24 6.99
N LYS A 51 12.79 5.25 7.82
CA LYS A 51 12.70 5.10 9.28
C LYS A 51 11.51 4.24 9.73
N VAL A 52 10.45 4.15 8.94
CA VAL A 52 9.32 3.25 9.23
C VAL A 52 9.80 1.80 9.22
N ILE A 53 10.52 1.40 8.16
CA ILE A 53 11.09 0.05 8.00
C ILE A 53 12.11 -0.24 9.11
N GLU A 54 13.06 0.67 9.36
CA GLU A 54 14.04 0.50 10.44
C GLU A 54 13.38 0.33 11.82
N THR A 55 12.26 1.02 12.06
CA THR A 55 11.50 0.91 13.31
C THR A 55 10.85 -0.46 13.44
N PHE A 56 10.23 -0.99 12.36
CA PHE A 56 9.72 -2.36 12.36
C PHE A 56 10.84 -3.39 12.60
N GLU A 57 11.97 -3.23 11.93
CA GLU A 57 13.12 -4.13 12.09
C GLU A 57 13.68 -4.11 13.52
N SER A 58 13.70 -2.96 14.19
CA SER A 58 14.11 -2.84 15.59
C SER A 58 13.21 -3.63 16.56
N MET A 59 11.95 -3.88 16.16
CA MET A 59 11.00 -4.73 16.89
C MET A 59 11.07 -6.20 16.46
N GLY A 60 11.96 -6.56 15.53
CA GLY A 60 12.09 -7.90 14.96
C GLY A 60 11.09 -8.23 13.85
N LEU A 61 10.35 -7.23 13.35
CA LEU A 61 9.34 -7.37 12.29
C LEU A 61 9.97 -7.07 10.93
N ARG A 62 9.75 -7.93 9.95
CA ARG A 62 10.33 -7.80 8.60
C ARG A 62 9.26 -7.56 7.55
N PHE A 63 9.54 -6.62 6.64
CA PHE A 63 8.72 -6.41 5.44
C PHE A 63 8.70 -7.69 4.58
N GLY A 64 7.54 -8.02 4.00
CA GLY A 64 7.31 -9.25 3.24
C GLY A 64 7.03 -10.50 4.09
N ARG A 65 7.28 -10.46 5.40
CA ARG A 65 7.00 -11.58 6.33
C ARG A 65 5.96 -11.21 7.37
N ASP A 66 6.26 -10.18 8.16
CA ASP A 66 5.44 -9.76 9.30
C ASP A 66 4.68 -8.47 8.98
N VAL A 67 5.24 -7.64 8.10
CA VAL A 67 4.66 -6.40 7.60
C VAL A 67 4.43 -6.54 6.11
N ASN A 68 3.20 -6.28 5.66
CA ASN A 68 2.83 -6.32 4.25
C ASN A 68 1.81 -5.22 3.95
N ALA A 69 1.64 -4.91 2.67
CA ALA A 69 0.52 -4.15 2.18
C ALA A 69 0.11 -4.65 0.79
N TYR A 70 -1.09 -4.27 0.37
CA TYR A 70 -1.54 -4.47 -1.00
C TYR A 70 -2.59 -3.44 -1.39
N THR A 71 -2.65 -3.14 -2.68
CA THR A 71 -3.75 -2.41 -3.31
C THR A 71 -4.48 -3.31 -4.30
N SER A 72 -5.80 -3.33 -4.18
CA SER A 72 -6.70 -4.03 -5.10
C SER A 72 -7.58 -3.04 -5.85
N TYR A 73 -8.58 -3.55 -6.56
CA TYR A 73 -9.63 -2.71 -7.16
C TYR A 73 -10.42 -1.93 -6.11
N ASP A 74 -10.71 -2.59 -4.98
CA ASP A 74 -11.74 -2.15 -4.04
C ASP A 74 -11.15 -1.52 -2.77
N GLU A 75 -9.91 -1.85 -2.44
CA GLU A 75 -9.30 -1.49 -1.16
C GLU A 75 -7.77 -1.44 -1.21
N THR A 76 -7.21 -0.74 -0.22
CA THR A 76 -5.78 -0.74 0.11
C THR A 76 -5.62 -1.16 1.56
N VAL A 77 -4.79 -2.17 1.84
CA VAL A 77 -4.69 -2.75 3.18
C VAL A 77 -3.24 -2.82 3.63
N TYR A 78 -2.99 -2.34 4.85
CA TYR A 78 -1.69 -2.46 5.53
C TYR A 78 -1.80 -3.45 6.67
N GLN A 79 -0.86 -4.38 6.75
CA GLN A 79 -0.94 -5.56 7.61
C GLN A 79 0.32 -5.66 8.46
N VAL A 80 0.14 -5.85 9.77
CA VAL A 80 1.23 -6.19 10.69
C VAL A 80 0.82 -7.38 11.54
N SER A 81 1.63 -8.42 11.57
CA SER A 81 1.52 -9.55 12.50
C SER A 81 2.64 -9.48 13.52
N LEU A 82 2.30 -9.49 14.81
CA LEU A 82 3.29 -9.38 15.89
C LEU A 82 2.87 -10.07 17.20
N PRO A 83 3.83 -10.40 18.07
CA PRO A 83 3.54 -10.94 19.40
C PRO A 83 2.82 -9.92 20.29
N THR A 84 1.93 -10.40 21.16
CA THR A 84 1.19 -9.58 22.13
C THR A 84 1.90 -9.42 23.47
N THR A 85 3.02 -10.10 23.66
CA THR A 85 3.82 -10.15 24.89
C THR A 85 4.51 -8.82 25.19
N GLN A 86 5.01 -8.11 24.17
CA GLN A 86 5.72 -6.85 24.33
C GLN A 86 4.81 -5.64 24.05
N LYS A 87 4.25 -5.06 25.13
CA LYS A 87 3.23 -4.01 25.04
C LYS A 87 3.73 -2.72 24.37
N GLN A 88 5.00 -2.37 24.54
CA GLN A 88 5.59 -1.20 23.90
C GLN A 88 5.64 -1.34 22.39
N ASN A 89 5.90 -2.55 21.86
CA ASN A 89 5.92 -2.79 20.42
C ASN A 89 4.52 -2.65 19.82
N LEU A 90 3.47 -3.13 20.51
CA LEU A 90 2.09 -2.89 20.11
C LEU A 90 1.79 -1.39 20.02
N GLN A 91 2.19 -0.61 21.03
CA GLN A 91 2.00 0.84 21.04
C GLN A 91 2.73 1.52 19.87
N GLN A 92 3.95 1.09 19.57
CA GLN A 92 4.75 1.63 18.47
C GLN A 92 4.11 1.35 17.12
N VAL A 93 3.64 0.11 16.88
CA VAL A 93 2.94 -0.25 15.64
C VAL A 93 1.64 0.53 15.48
N MET A 94 0.87 0.72 16.55
CA MET A 94 -0.33 1.56 16.52
C MET A 94 0.00 3.03 16.20
N ALA A 95 1.15 3.55 16.66
CA ALA A 95 1.59 4.90 16.32
C ALA A 95 1.97 5.02 14.83
N ILE A 96 2.61 4.00 14.24
CA ILE A 96 2.88 3.94 12.80
C ILE A 96 1.57 3.93 11.99
N PHE A 97 0.59 3.08 12.37
CA PHE A 97 -0.72 3.08 11.72
C PHE A 97 -1.43 4.44 11.81
N SER A 98 -1.28 5.13 12.93
CA SER A 98 -1.82 6.49 13.09
C SER A 98 -1.17 7.46 12.09
N GLU A 99 0.12 7.38 11.83
CA GLU A 99 0.78 8.26 10.87
C GLU A 99 0.53 7.87 9.41
N TRP A 100 0.38 6.59 9.09
CA TRP A 100 -0.10 6.16 7.77
C TRP A 100 -1.49 6.71 7.43
N SER A 101 -2.30 6.99 8.46
CA SER A 101 -3.65 7.52 8.26
C SER A 101 -3.67 8.98 7.81
N ASN A 102 -2.67 9.81 8.12
CA ASN A 102 -2.75 11.25 7.81
C ASN A 102 -1.42 12.03 7.75
N ALA A 103 -0.27 11.38 7.93
CA ALA A 103 1.02 12.03 8.14
C ALA A 103 2.13 11.53 7.22
N ALA A 104 1.78 10.86 6.11
CA ALA A 104 2.74 10.56 5.05
C ALA A 104 3.22 11.86 4.37
N THR A 105 4.52 11.91 4.06
CA THR A 105 5.19 13.17 3.67
C THR A 105 5.38 13.33 2.17
N PHE A 106 5.41 12.23 1.42
CA PHE A 106 5.65 12.21 -0.04
C PHE A 106 6.89 13.03 -0.45
N GLU A 107 8.01 12.89 0.26
CA GLU A 107 9.23 13.63 -0.08
C GLU A 107 9.65 13.36 -1.52
N LYS A 108 10.05 14.40 -2.26
CA LYS A 108 10.36 14.29 -3.70
C LYS A 108 11.43 13.22 -3.99
N LEU A 109 12.46 13.14 -3.15
CA LEU A 109 13.54 12.16 -3.33
C LEU A 109 13.02 10.72 -3.20
N GLU A 110 12.15 10.47 -2.23
CA GLU A 110 11.54 9.17 -1.98
C GLU A 110 10.54 8.79 -3.08
N VAL A 111 9.72 9.75 -3.52
CA VAL A 111 8.81 9.55 -4.66
C VAL A 111 9.59 9.19 -5.93
N ASP A 112 10.68 9.89 -6.21
CA ASP A 112 11.49 9.63 -7.42
C ASP A 112 12.21 8.28 -7.36
N ALA A 113 12.66 7.84 -6.18
CA ALA A 113 13.22 6.51 -5.97
C ALA A 113 12.17 5.41 -6.21
N GLU A 114 10.94 5.62 -5.70
CA GLU A 114 9.88 4.62 -5.75
C GLU A 114 9.36 4.35 -7.18
N ARG A 115 9.49 5.31 -8.09
CA ARG A 115 9.16 5.10 -9.52
C ARG A 115 9.91 3.89 -10.10
N GLY A 116 11.18 3.74 -9.73
CA GLY A 116 12.01 2.63 -10.18
C GLY A 116 11.53 1.30 -9.62
N VAL A 117 11.19 1.27 -8.33
CA VAL A 117 10.68 0.08 -7.63
C VAL A 117 9.39 -0.43 -8.29
N ILE A 118 8.39 0.44 -8.45
CA ILE A 118 7.10 0.08 -9.07
C ILE A 118 7.29 -0.34 -10.54
N THR A 119 8.19 0.32 -11.27
CA THR A 119 8.48 -0.05 -12.67
C THR A 119 9.10 -1.45 -12.76
N GLU A 120 10.05 -1.78 -11.89
CA GLU A 120 10.68 -3.11 -11.86
C GLU A 120 9.70 -4.18 -11.37
N GLU A 121 8.83 -3.86 -10.44
CA GLU A 121 7.74 -4.75 -10.02
C GLU A 121 6.82 -5.09 -11.20
N TRP A 122 6.36 -4.07 -11.95
CA TRP A 122 5.53 -4.28 -13.13
C TRP A 122 6.23 -5.16 -14.19
N ARG A 123 7.56 -5.02 -14.36
CA ARG A 123 8.35 -5.87 -15.26
C ARG A 123 8.46 -7.31 -14.74
N ALA A 124 8.76 -7.47 -13.46
CA ALA A 124 9.00 -8.76 -12.84
C ALA A 124 7.76 -9.67 -12.86
N HIS A 125 6.56 -9.09 -12.79
CA HIS A 125 5.30 -9.85 -12.74
C HIS A 125 4.79 -10.35 -14.10
N GLN A 126 5.51 -10.14 -15.21
CA GLN A 126 5.06 -10.51 -16.57
C GLN A 126 5.29 -11.99 -16.94
N ASP A 127 4.97 -12.89 -16.02
CA ASP A 127 5.10 -14.33 -16.21
C ASP A 127 3.99 -14.92 -17.10
N ALA A 128 3.97 -16.25 -17.26
CA ALA A 128 2.97 -16.93 -18.08
C ALA A 128 1.55 -16.79 -17.52
N LYS A 129 1.39 -16.73 -16.18
CA LYS A 129 0.11 -16.56 -15.53
C LYS A 129 -0.44 -15.16 -15.80
N TRP A 130 0.39 -14.13 -15.69
CA TRP A 130 0.04 -12.76 -16.02
C TRP A 130 -0.36 -12.62 -17.49
N ARG A 131 0.45 -13.12 -18.44
CA ARG A 131 0.11 -13.06 -19.87
C ARG A 131 -1.22 -13.74 -20.19
N THR A 132 -1.49 -14.88 -19.55
CA THR A 132 -2.77 -15.59 -19.68
C THR A 132 -3.94 -14.78 -19.11
N SER A 133 -3.72 -14.13 -17.96
CA SER A 133 -4.70 -13.21 -17.35
C SER A 133 -5.01 -12.05 -18.30
N GLN A 134 -4.00 -11.36 -18.82
CA GLN A 134 -4.17 -10.22 -19.73
C GLN A 134 -4.89 -10.61 -21.02
N ALA A 135 -4.59 -11.77 -21.61
CA ALA A 135 -5.30 -12.25 -22.80
C ALA A 135 -6.79 -12.53 -22.54
N ARG A 136 -7.14 -13.00 -21.34
CA ARG A 136 -8.52 -13.28 -20.93
C ARG A 136 -9.29 -12.02 -20.53
N ARG A 137 -8.57 -11.03 -20.03
CA ARG A 137 -9.10 -9.83 -19.36
C ARG A 137 -10.20 -9.09 -20.15
N PRO A 138 -10.09 -8.82 -21.47
CA PRO A 138 -11.13 -8.13 -22.22
C PRO A 138 -12.45 -8.91 -22.29
N PHE A 139 -12.40 -10.25 -22.27
CA PHE A 139 -13.59 -11.11 -22.32
C PHE A 139 -14.23 -11.25 -20.95
N LEU A 140 -13.42 -11.34 -19.90
CA LEU A 140 -13.88 -11.56 -18.53
C LEU A 140 -14.45 -10.28 -17.90
N LEU A 141 -13.84 -9.13 -18.19
CA LEU A 141 -14.14 -7.84 -17.54
C LEU A 141 -14.88 -6.86 -18.46
N ALA A 142 -15.45 -7.35 -19.57
CA ALA A 142 -16.20 -6.51 -20.50
C ALA A 142 -17.29 -5.70 -19.77
N ASN A 143 -17.40 -4.41 -20.10
CA ASN A 143 -18.37 -3.47 -19.51
C ASN A 143 -18.24 -3.26 -17.99
N THR A 144 -17.04 -3.45 -17.43
CA THR A 144 -16.75 -3.18 -16.01
C THR A 144 -15.74 -2.05 -15.87
N ARG A 145 -15.83 -1.27 -14.79
CA ARG A 145 -14.79 -0.28 -14.44
C ARG A 145 -13.45 -0.93 -14.15
N ASN A 146 -13.45 -2.17 -13.65
CA ASN A 146 -12.24 -2.94 -13.36
C ASN A 146 -11.36 -3.11 -14.60
N LEU A 147 -11.95 -3.24 -15.80
CA LEU A 147 -11.19 -3.35 -17.06
C LEU A 147 -10.20 -2.20 -17.22
N ASP A 148 -10.65 -0.98 -16.92
CA ASP A 148 -9.90 0.27 -17.11
C ASP A 148 -9.05 0.69 -15.90
N ARG A 149 -9.13 -0.05 -14.80
CA ARG A 149 -8.55 0.30 -13.49
C ARG A 149 -7.73 -0.82 -12.88
N GLU A 150 -6.85 -1.44 -13.66
CA GLU A 150 -5.86 -2.38 -13.09
C GLU A 150 -5.00 -1.66 -12.04
N PRO A 151 -4.81 -2.22 -10.81
CA PRO A 151 -4.13 -1.53 -9.72
C PRO A 151 -2.72 -1.05 -10.03
N ILE A 152 -1.97 -1.76 -10.87
CA ILE A 152 -0.62 -1.37 -11.29
C ILE A 152 -0.61 -0.12 -12.18
N GLY A 153 -1.77 0.26 -12.74
CA GLY A 153 -1.95 1.48 -13.52
C GLY A 153 -1.13 1.57 -14.81
N LEU A 154 -0.70 2.80 -15.12
CA LEU A 154 0.11 3.10 -16.29
C LEU A 154 1.51 3.53 -15.85
N MET A 155 2.54 2.99 -16.50
CA MET A 155 3.93 3.36 -16.21
C MET A 155 4.24 4.83 -16.54
N ASP A 156 3.52 5.42 -17.49
CA ASP A 156 3.60 6.86 -17.76
C ASP A 156 3.12 7.68 -16.54
N THR A 157 2.01 7.29 -15.92
CA THR A 157 1.53 7.92 -14.68
C THR A 157 2.56 7.76 -13.56
N VAL A 158 3.10 6.56 -13.36
CA VAL A 158 4.15 6.26 -12.37
C VAL A 158 5.39 7.13 -12.61
N ALA A 159 5.76 7.38 -13.88
CA ALA A 159 6.91 8.21 -14.23
C ALA A 159 6.67 9.72 -14.01
N THR A 160 5.42 10.20 -14.13
CA THR A 160 5.12 11.65 -14.13
C THR A 160 4.38 12.17 -12.90
N VAL A 161 3.76 11.30 -12.10
CA VAL A 161 2.97 11.73 -10.92
C VAL A 161 3.84 12.54 -9.96
N THR A 162 3.33 13.68 -9.50
CA THR A 162 4.07 14.58 -8.60
C THR A 162 3.69 14.34 -7.14
N PRO A 163 4.58 14.64 -6.17
CA PRO A 163 4.23 14.61 -4.76
C PRO A 163 2.93 15.37 -4.42
N ALA A 164 2.70 16.50 -5.09
CA ALA A 164 1.52 17.33 -4.90
C ALA A 164 0.21 16.65 -5.36
N GLN A 165 0.28 15.68 -6.28
CA GLN A 165 -0.87 14.89 -6.69
C GLN A 165 -1.15 13.73 -5.72
N LEU A 166 -0.14 13.19 -5.04
CA LEU A 166 -0.29 12.07 -4.10
C LEU A 166 -0.99 12.49 -2.79
N ALA A 167 -0.62 13.65 -2.23
CA ALA A 167 -1.10 14.07 -0.90
C ALA A 167 -2.63 14.29 -0.81
N PRO A 168 -3.31 14.92 -1.79
CA PRO A 168 -4.78 15.02 -1.79
C PRO A 168 -5.47 13.65 -1.93
N ILE A 169 -4.84 12.72 -2.64
CA ILE A 169 -5.36 11.37 -2.84
C ILE A 169 -5.32 10.60 -1.53
N LEU A 170 -4.27 10.70 -0.72
CA LEU A 170 -4.25 10.11 0.63
C LEU A 170 -5.47 10.56 1.46
N SER A 171 -5.81 11.84 1.42
CA SER A 171 -6.98 12.36 2.14
C SER A 171 -8.29 11.79 1.60
N THR A 172 -8.36 11.51 0.30
CA THR A 172 -9.53 10.90 -0.35
C THR A 172 -9.63 9.40 -0.08
N LEU A 173 -8.49 8.71 -0.06
CA LEU A 173 -8.39 7.30 0.28
C LEU A 173 -8.81 7.08 1.74
N VAL A 174 -8.28 7.87 2.68
CA VAL A 174 -8.51 7.67 4.12
C VAL A 174 -9.84 8.27 4.61
N SER A 175 -10.42 9.25 3.89
CA SER A 175 -11.72 9.80 4.24
C SER A 175 -12.85 8.86 3.81
N THR A 176 -13.66 8.42 4.77
CA THR A 176 -14.95 7.78 4.52
C THR A 176 -15.87 8.76 3.80
N LYS A 177 -16.06 8.59 2.48
CA LYS A 177 -17.27 9.07 1.81
C LYS A 177 -18.42 8.08 1.99
#